data_AF-A0A2H3DLZ0-F1
#
_entry.id   AF-A0A2H3DLZ0-F1
#
_cell.length_a   1.000
_cell.length_b   1.000
_cell.length_c   1.000
_cell.angle_alpha   90.00
_cell.angle_beta   90.00
_cell.angle_gamma   90.00
#
_symmetry.space_group_name_H-M   'P 1'
#
loop_
_entity.id
_entity.type
_entity.pdbx_description
1 polymer ?
#
loop_
_entity_poly.entity_id
_entity_poly.type
_entity_poly.pdbx_seq_one_letter_code
_entity_poly.pdbx_strand_id
1 'polypeptide(L)'
;QPPSEVVNPVDLRNCRSHQSYYMAFSRSASAEGTILLPDFTNPNLMAFDLKEIQGGCSGHLKQEFRELELLDHITLMLYEAALSMKVHGDHRYDLIEKSHLHYGRAFVPPSVEKSIK
;
A
#
# COMPACT_ATOMS: atom_id res chain seq x y z
N GLN A 1 -15.25 -1.11 11.67
CA GLN A 1 -14.93 0.09 10.88
C GLN A 1 -14.61 1.21 11.84
N PRO A 2 -13.49 1.95 11.67
CA PRO A 2 -13.33 3.22 12.38
C PRO A 2 -14.42 4.20 11.88
N PRO A 3 -14.93 5.10 12.74
CA PRO A 3 -15.92 6.07 12.32
C PRO A 3 -15.26 7.05 11.34
N SER A 4 -15.80 7.16 10.14
CA SER A 4 -15.43 8.23 9.21
C SER A 4 -16.07 9.52 9.71
N GLU A 5 -15.27 10.52 10.03
CA GLU A 5 -15.80 11.81 10.49
C GLU A 5 -16.43 12.56 9.31
N VAL A 6 -17.61 13.15 9.54
CA VAL A 6 -18.34 13.93 8.53
C VAL A 6 -17.53 15.17 8.12
N VAL A 7 -16.76 15.72 9.06
CA VAL A 7 -15.79 16.79 8.83
C VAL A 7 -14.47 16.38 9.49
N ASN A 8 -13.40 16.33 8.71
CA ASN A 8 -12.06 15.94 9.14
C ASN A 8 -11.08 17.10 8.87
N PRO A 9 -10.74 17.92 9.87
CA PRO A 9 -9.67 18.90 9.76
C PRO A 9 -8.31 18.19 9.82
N VAL A 10 -7.51 18.34 8.78
CA VAL A 10 -6.25 17.61 8.59
C VAL A 10 -5.05 18.58 8.57
N ASP A 11 -4.12 18.39 9.52
CA ASP A 11 -2.81 19.04 9.52
C ASP A 11 -1.76 18.12 8.85
N LEU A 12 -1.25 18.53 7.69
CA LEU A 12 -0.27 17.75 6.92
C LEU A 12 1.18 18.19 7.16
N ARG A 13 1.44 19.22 7.97
CA ARG A 13 2.78 19.81 8.13
C ARG A 13 3.81 18.85 8.73
N ASN A 14 3.32 17.94 9.58
CA ASN A 14 4.15 16.92 10.24
C ASN A 14 4.08 15.56 9.52
N CYS A 15 3.40 15.46 8.38
CA CYS A 15 3.40 14.26 7.57
C CYS A 15 4.71 14.20 6.78
N ARG A 16 5.56 13.22 7.11
CA ARG A 16 6.90 13.01 6.54
C ARG A 16 7.02 11.69 5.76
N SER A 17 5.88 11.07 5.47
CA SER A 17 5.84 9.82 4.72
C SER A 17 4.48 9.61 4.06
N HIS A 18 4.46 8.85 2.97
CA HIS A 18 3.24 8.44 2.29
C HIS A 18 2.19 7.83 3.24
N GLN A 19 2.63 7.01 4.21
CA GLN A 19 1.74 6.41 5.21
C GLN A 19 1.07 7.47 6.10
N SER A 20 1.82 8.50 6.52
CA SER A 20 1.24 9.57 7.36
C SER A 20 0.16 10.36 6.63
N TYR A 21 0.37 10.67 5.34
CA TYR A 21 -0.66 11.27 4.48
C TYR A 21 -1.88 10.36 4.32
N TYR A 22 -1.64 9.08 4.00
CA TYR A 22 -2.73 8.11 3.84
C TYR A 22 -3.57 7.95 5.12
N MET A 23 -2.94 7.85 6.29
CA MET A 23 -3.66 7.75 7.56
C MET A 23 -4.46 9.01 7.90
N ALA A 24 -3.94 10.18 7.54
CA ALA A 24 -4.63 11.44 7.78
C ALA A 24 -5.90 11.54 6.92
N PHE A 25 -5.82 11.13 5.65
CA PHE A 25 -6.95 11.13 4.72
C PHE A 25 -7.92 9.98 4.90
N SER A 26 -7.49 8.81 5.36
CA SER A 26 -8.36 7.64 5.51
C SER A 26 -9.42 7.79 6.61
N ARG A 27 -9.33 8.84 7.42
CA ARG A 27 -10.34 9.23 8.41
C ARG A 27 -11.48 10.06 7.83
N SER A 28 -11.29 10.62 6.64
CA SER A 28 -12.31 11.41 5.95
C SER A 28 -13.37 10.53 5.31
N ALA A 29 -14.64 10.88 5.48
CA ALA A 29 -15.75 10.24 4.78
C ALA A 29 -15.86 10.66 3.30
N SER A 30 -15.45 11.90 2.97
CA SER A 30 -15.52 12.47 1.64
C SER A 30 -14.46 13.56 1.43
N ALA A 31 -14.18 13.91 0.18
CA ALA A 31 -13.29 15.03 -0.15
C ALA A 31 -13.85 16.37 0.34
N GLU A 32 -15.16 16.58 0.23
CA GLU A 32 -15.86 17.78 0.72
C GLU A 32 -15.73 17.92 2.25
N GLY A 33 -15.79 16.81 2.99
CA GLY A 33 -15.58 16.79 4.44
C GLY A 33 -14.12 16.91 4.87
N THR A 34 -13.14 16.90 3.94
CA THR A 34 -11.72 16.97 4.26
C THR A 34 -11.23 18.42 4.20
N ILE A 35 -10.91 19.01 5.35
CA ILE A 35 -10.43 20.39 5.42
C ILE A 35 -8.92 20.37 5.65
N LEU A 36 -8.14 20.83 4.68
CA LEU A 36 -6.70 20.99 4.84
C LEU A 36 -6.40 22.25 5.65
N LEU A 37 -5.69 22.09 6.77
CA LEU A 37 -5.28 23.22 7.59
C LEU A 37 -4.11 23.95 6.91
N PRO A 38 -4.21 25.26 6.65
CA PRO A 38 -3.16 26.04 6.00
C PRO A 38 -1.97 26.26 6.94
N ASP A 39 -0.85 26.70 6.38
CA ASP A 39 0.25 27.21 7.19
C ASP A 39 -0.11 28.60 7.75
N PHE A 40 -0.35 28.65 9.06
CA PHE A 40 -0.65 29.90 9.78
C PHE A 40 0.58 30.81 9.96
N THR A 41 1.79 30.32 9.69
CA THR A 41 3.04 31.09 9.79
C THR A 41 3.43 31.76 8.47
N ASN A 42 3.05 31.17 7.33
CA ASN A 42 3.26 31.76 6.01
C ASN A 42 2.13 31.36 5.05
N PRO A 43 1.21 32.28 4.70
CA PRO A 43 0.07 31.97 3.84
C PRO A 43 0.44 31.66 2.38
N ASN A 44 1.70 31.91 1.97
CA ASN A 44 2.19 31.57 0.64
C ASN A 44 2.78 30.15 0.56
N LEU A 45 2.92 29.44 1.68
CA LEU A 45 3.35 28.05 1.68
C LEU A 45 2.15 27.11 1.51
N MET A 46 2.32 26.08 0.69
CA MET A 46 1.32 25.02 0.60
C MET A 46 1.22 24.28 1.94
N ALA A 47 0.01 23.86 2.29
CA ALA A 47 -0.27 23.08 3.50
C ALA A 47 0.43 21.71 3.54
N PHE A 48 1.00 21.26 2.43
CA PHE A 48 1.62 19.95 2.26
C PHE A 48 2.73 19.97 1.22
N ASP A 49 3.57 18.93 1.24
CA ASP A 49 4.59 18.68 0.22
C ASP A 49 4.07 17.69 -0.83
N LEU A 50 4.03 18.12 -2.09
CA LEU A 50 3.61 17.28 -3.21
C LEU A 50 4.52 16.06 -3.41
N LYS A 51 5.79 16.13 -3.02
CA LYS A 51 6.73 15.01 -3.16
C LYS A 51 6.38 13.85 -2.24
N GLU A 52 5.79 14.10 -1.08
CA GLU A 52 5.37 13.03 -0.16
C GLU A 52 4.15 12.26 -0.69
N ILE A 53 3.35 12.90 -1.56
CA ILE A 53 2.18 12.31 -2.21
C ILE A 53 2.57 11.66 -3.55
N GLN A 54 3.41 12.33 -4.34
CA GLN A 54 3.75 11.93 -5.72
C GLN A 54 5.09 11.21 -5.86
N GLY A 55 5.92 11.19 -4.80
CA GLY A 55 7.27 10.60 -4.80
C GLY A 55 7.31 9.08 -4.86
N GLY A 56 6.15 8.44 -4.90
CA GLY A 56 6.01 7.01 -5.04
C GLY A 56 6.24 6.23 -3.74
N CYS A 57 6.01 4.93 -3.83
CA CYS A 57 6.11 4.00 -2.72
C CYS A 57 7.57 3.65 -2.40
N SER A 58 7.92 3.56 -1.11
CA SER A 58 9.27 3.16 -0.68
C SER A 58 9.61 1.74 -1.15
N GLY A 59 10.91 1.43 -1.29
CA GLY A 59 11.35 0.11 -1.76
C GLY A 59 10.82 -1.05 -0.90
N HIS A 60 10.80 -0.87 0.42
CA HIS A 60 10.26 -1.85 1.37
C HIS A 60 8.75 -2.03 1.22
N LEU A 61 7.99 -0.93 1.12
CA LEU A 61 6.54 -1.03 0.96
C LEU A 61 6.14 -1.61 -0.41
N LYS A 62 6.91 -1.33 -1.48
CA LYS A 62 6.76 -2.02 -2.78
C LYS A 62 7.01 -3.52 -2.65
N GLN A 63 8.01 -3.93 -1.87
CA GLN A 63 8.26 -5.35 -1.61
C GLN A 63 7.10 -6.00 -0.88
N GLU A 64 6.57 -5.38 0.17
CA GLU A 64 5.39 -5.89 0.89
C GLU A 64 4.19 -6.05 -0.03
N PHE A 65 3.91 -5.09 -0.92
CA PHE A 65 2.84 -5.25 -1.92
C PHE A 65 3.10 -6.40 -2.89
N ARG A 66 4.32 -6.56 -3.40
CA ARG A 66 4.65 -7.69 -4.29
C ARG A 66 4.49 -9.04 -3.59
N GLU A 67 4.86 -9.13 -2.32
CA GLU A 67 4.68 -10.33 -1.52
C GLU A 67 3.20 -10.65 -1.31
N LEU A 68 2.35 -9.63 -1.07
CA LEU A 68 0.90 -9.80 -0.99
C LEU A 68 0.29 -10.29 -2.33
N GLU A 69 0.69 -9.70 -3.45
CA GLU A 69 0.25 -10.13 -4.79
C GLU A 69 0.67 -11.58 -5.10
N LEU A 70 1.88 -11.98 -4.69
CA LEU A 70 2.35 -13.36 -4.83
C LEU A 70 1.51 -14.33 -4.00
N LEU A 71 1.15 -13.94 -2.77
CA LEU A 71 0.27 -14.75 -1.91
C LEU A 71 -1.15 -14.85 -2.47
N ASP A 72 -1.68 -13.77 -3.04
CA ASP A 72 -2.98 -13.79 -3.73
C ASP A 72 -2.93 -14.74 -4.93
N HIS A 73 -1.86 -14.67 -5.73
CA HIS A 73 -1.65 -15.60 -6.84
C HIS A 73 -1.54 -17.06 -6.39
N ILE A 74 -0.83 -17.34 -5.29
CA ILE A 74 -0.78 -18.69 -4.69
C ILE A 74 -2.19 -19.15 -4.28
N THR A 75 -2.98 -18.25 -3.69
CA THR A 75 -4.37 -18.53 -3.27
C THR A 75 -5.26 -18.83 -4.47
N LEU A 76 -5.12 -18.09 -5.56
CA LEU A 76 -5.81 -18.36 -6.81
C LEU A 76 -5.44 -19.74 -7.39
N MET A 77 -4.14 -20.05 -7.45
CA MET A 77 -3.67 -21.34 -7.95
C MET A 77 -4.14 -22.52 -7.08
N LEU A 78 -4.27 -22.31 -5.76
CA LEU A 78 -4.87 -23.30 -4.85
C LEU A 78 -6.35 -23.52 -5.17
N TYR A 79 -7.10 -22.43 -5.34
CA TYR A 79 -8.51 -22.48 -5.68
C TYR A 79 -8.76 -23.20 -7.02
N GLU A 80 -7.89 -22.95 -8.01
CA GLU A 80 -7.94 -23.59 -9.33
C GLU A 80 -7.36 -25.01 -9.34
N ALA A 81 -6.91 -25.54 -8.19
CA ALA A 81 -6.23 -26.82 -8.05
C ALA A 81 -4.99 -26.98 -8.98
N ALA A 82 -4.35 -25.86 -9.32
CA ALA A 82 -3.19 -25.78 -10.20
C ALA A 82 -1.87 -25.51 -9.45
N LEU A 83 -1.91 -25.24 -8.14
CA LEU A 83 -0.69 -25.00 -7.37
C LEU A 83 0.18 -26.25 -7.29
N SER A 84 1.49 -26.08 -7.55
CA SER A 84 2.45 -27.16 -7.38
C SER A 84 2.54 -27.62 -5.92
N MET A 85 2.58 -28.94 -5.70
CA MET A 85 2.82 -29.55 -4.38
C MET A 85 4.14 -29.09 -3.71
N LYS A 86 5.06 -28.49 -4.47
CA LYS A 86 6.31 -27.93 -3.95
C LYS A 86 6.11 -26.61 -3.19
N VAL A 87 5.00 -25.91 -3.43
CA VAL A 87 4.66 -24.64 -2.79
C VAL A 87 3.63 -24.92 -1.70
N HIS A 88 4.08 -25.06 -0.45
CA HIS A 88 3.23 -25.37 0.70
C HIS A 88 3.84 -24.81 1.98
N GLY A 89 3.06 -24.47 2.99
CA GLY A 89 3.59 -23.99 4.27
C GLY A 89 2.51 -23.39 5.14
N ASP A 90 2.80 -23.29 6.44
CA ASP A 90 1.85 -22.80 7.43
C ASP A 90 1.97 -21.28 7.63
N HIS A 91 3.12 -20.71 7.25
CA HIS A 91 3.39 -19.29 7.39
C HIS A 91 3.60 -18.61 6.04
N ARG A 92 3.35 -17.29 6.03
CA ARG A 92 3.59 -16.41 4.88
C ARG A 92 4.98 -16.61 4.28
N TYR A 93 6.00 -16.63 5.15
CA TYR A 93 7.40 -16.74 4.74
C TYR A 93 7.66 -18.03 3.96
N ASP A 94 7.12 -19.17 4.43
CA ASP A 94 7.31 -20.47 3.78
C ASP A 94 6.71 -20.49 2.36
N LEU A 95 5.53 -19.91 2.20
CA LEU A 95 4.84 -19.83 0.91
C LEU A 95 5.59 -18.94 -0.08
N ILE A 96 6.09 -17.79 0.37
CA ILE A 96 6.88 -16.87 -0.46
C ILE A 96 8.22 -17.53 -0.86
N GLU A 97 8.93 -18.13 0.09
CA GLU A 97 10.20 -18.77 -0.19
C GLU A 97 10.05 -19.92 -1.19
N LYS A 98 9.09 -20.83 -0.96
CA LYS A 98 8.88 -21.98 -1.84
C LYS A 98 8.31 -21.61 -3.20
N SER A 99 7.47 -20.58 -3.27
CA SER A 99 7.01 -20.05 -4.56
C SER A 99 8.17 -19.43 -5.34
N HIS A 100 9.07 -18.68 -4.70
CA HIS A 100 10.28 -18.20 -5.35
C HIS A 100 11.23 -19.31 -5.80
N LEU A 101 11.32 -20.41 -5.04
CA LEU A 101 12.09 -21.60 -5.48
C LEU A 101 11.43 -22.29 -6.69
N HIS A 102 10.10 -22.24 -6.79
CA HIS A 102 9.37 -22.91 -7.86
C HIS A 102 9.27 -22.08 -9.15
N TYR A 103 8.89 -20.81 -9.05
CA TYR A 103 8.64 -19.90 -10.18
C TYR A 103 9.84 -18.98 -10.48
N GLY A 104 10.76 -18.83 -9.53
CA GLY A 104 11.89 -17.91 -9.60
C GLY A 104 11.68 -16.61 -8.82
N ARG A 105 12.77 -15.99 -8.35
CA ARG A 105 12.74 -14.73 -7.59
C ARG A 105 12.27 -13.51 -8.39
N ALA A 106 12.43 -13.56 -9.72
CA ALA A 106 12.00 -12.49 -10.62
C ALA A 106 10.57 -12.71 -11.16
N PHE A 107 9.88 -13.76 -10.72
CA PHE A 107 8.51 -14.01 -11.13
C PHE A 107 7.58 -12.92 -10.57
N VAL A 108 6.72 -12.40 -11.45
CA VAL A 108 5.68 -11.43 -11.10
C VAL A 108 4.35 -11.99 -11.60
N PRO A 109 3.33 -12.15 -10.74
CA PRO A 109 2.03 -12.63 -11.18
C PRO A 109 1.42 -11.77 -12.31
N PRO A 110 0.60 -12.36 -13.19
CA PRO A 110 0.06 -11.63 -14.36
C PRO A 110 -0.80 -10.41 -13.99
N SER A 111 -1.56 -10.51 -12.90
CA SER A 111 -2.51 -9.50 -12.42
C SER A 111 -1.86 -8.30 -11.71
N VAL A 112 -0.56 -8.35 -11.42
CA VAL A 112 0.12 -7.29 -10.65
C VAL A 112 0.04 -5.94 -11.36
N GLU A 113 -0.24 -4.90 -10.60
CA GLU A 113 -0.27 -3.52 -11.07
C GLU A 113 1.11 -3.00 -11.48
N LYS A 114 1.19 -2.26 -12.60
CA LYS A 114 2.47 -1.79 -13.18
C LYS A 114 3.32 -0.95 -12.22
N SER A 115 2.68 -0.24 -11.29
CA SER A 115 3.34 0.64 -10.33
C SER A 115 4.12 -0.10 -9.23
N ILE A 116 3.80 -1.38 -9.03
CA ILE A 116 4.43 -2.26 -8.02
C ILE A 116 5.19 -3.44 -8.65
N LYS A 117 5.18 -3.58 -9.98
CA LYS A 117 6.07 -4.51 -10.70
C LYS A 117 7.55 -4.21 -10.42
#